data_AF-A0A5J4P5G5-F1
#
_entry.id   AF-A0A5J4P5G5-F1
#
_cell.length_a   1.000
_cell.length_b   1.000
_cell.length_c   1.000
_cell.angle_alpha   90.00
_cell.angle_beta   90.00
_cell.angle_gamma   90.00
#
_symmetry.space_group_name_H-M   'P 1'
#
loop_
_entity.id
_entity.type
_entity.pdbx_description
1 polymer ?
#
loop_
_entity_poly.entity_id
_entity_poly.type
_entity_poly.pdbx_seq_one_letter_code
_entity_poly.pdbx_strand_id
1 'polypeptide(L)' 'MGEYLIVKYNDGVIKREKDGKFERNAIGRAMPVIRQGYPEDFRKEYVKQTGDRYQIKE' A
#
# COMPACT_ATOMS: atom_id res chain seq x y z
N MET A 1 -8.93 19.55 9.86
CA MET A 1 -7.51 19.17 9.69
C MET A 1 -7.18 17.82 10.31
N GLY A 2 -7.62 17.50 11.54
CA GLY A 2 -7.34 16.20 12.19
C GLY A 2 -7.80 14.96 11.40
N GLU A 3 -9.03 14.97 10.86
CA GLU A 3 -9.54 13.85 10.04
C GLU A 3 -8.67 13.57 8.79
N TYR A 4 -8.11 14.61 8.17
CA TYR A 4 -7.28 14.45 6.97
C TYR A 4 -6.02 13.62 7.26
N LEU A 5 -5.37 13.90 8.39
CA LEU A 5 -4.15 13.21 8.80
C LEU A 5 -4.42 11.76 9.18
N ILE A 6 -5.51 11.50 9.93
CA ILE A 6 -5.92 10.14 10.28
C ILE A 6 -6.21 9.34 9.01
N VAL A 7 -7.04 9.87 8.11
CA VAL A 7 -7.41 9.21 6.86
C VAL A 7 -6.17 8.95 5.98
N LYS A 8 -5.16 9.83 6.00
CA LYS A 8 -3.95 9.68 5.18
C LYS A 8 -2.96 8.64 5.72
N TYR A 9 -2.75 8.59 7.04
CA TYR A 9 -1.62 7.84 7.62
C TYR A 9 -2.02 6.59 8.42
N ASN A 10 -3.29 6.37 8.71
CA ASN A 10 -3.71 5.27 9.59
C ASN A 10 -3.63 3.89 8.94
N ASP A 11 -3.93 3.78 7.64
CA ASP A 11 -4.25 2.51 6.99
C ASP A 11 -3.07 1.89 6.20
N GLY A 12 -1.88 2.51 6.23
CA GLY A 12 -0.69 2.02 5.51
C GLY A 12 -0.78 2.07 3.97
N VAL A 13 -1.87 2.64 3.42
CA VAL A 13 -2.10 2.79 1.97
C VAL A 13 -1.77 4.20 1.50
N ILE A 14 -1.32 4.36 0.26
CA ILE A 14 -1.18 5.69 -0.36
C ILE A 14 -2.52 6.09 -0.98
N LYS A 15 -3.09 7.18 -0.50
CA LYS A 15 -4.24 7.85 -1.11
C LYS A 15 -3.72 8.88 -2.11
N ARG A 16 -4.21 8.82 -3.35
CA ARG A 16 -3.78 9.76 -4.40
C ARG A 16 -4.23 11.17 -4.06
N GLU A 17 -3.34 12.14 -4.22
CA GLU A 17 -3.57 13.54 -3.91
C GLU A 17 -3.17 14.41 -5.11
N LYS A 18 -3.99 15.42 -5.38
CA LYS A 18 -3.71 16.46 -6.35
C LYS A 18 -4.14 17.80 -5.73
N ASP A 19 -3.24 18.78 -5.73
CA ASP A 19 -3.49 20.12 -5.18
C ASP A 19 -3.96 20.11 -3.71
N GLY A 20 -3.40 19.21 -2.88
CA GLY A 20 -3.71 19.11 -1.44
C GLY A 20 -5.10 18.53 -1.13
N LYS A 21 -5.75 17.88 -2.10
CA LYS A 21 -7.03 17.18 -1.93
C LYS A 21 -6.94 15.75 -2.46
N PHE A 22 -7.72 14.85 -1.87
CA PHE A 22 -7.82 13.48 -2.36
C PHE A 22 -8.41 13.45 -3.77
N GLU A 23 -7.75 12.71 -4.65
CA GLU A 23 -8.13 12.58 -6.04
C GLU A 23 -9.46 11.82 -6.17
N ARG A 24 -10.30 12.29 -7.10
CA ARG A 24 -11.58 11.68 -7.43
C ARG A 24 -11.62 11.35 -8.91
N ASN A 25 -12.35 10.30 -9.27
CA ASN A 25 -12.59 9.95 -10.66
C ASN A 25 -13.66 10.87 -11.29
N ALA A 26 -13.89 10.73 -12.60
CA ALA A 26 -14.82 11.57 -13.37
C ALA A 26 -16.27 11.57 -12.84
N ILE A 27 -16.66 10.55 -12.06
CA ILE A 27 -17.99 10.39 -11.46
C ILE A 27 -18.02 10.81 -9.97
N GLY A 28 -16.95 11.45 -9.47
CA GLY A 28 -16.88 11.99 -8.11
C GLY A 28 -16.58 10.98 -7.00
N ARG A 29 -16.31 9.71 -7.33
CA ARG A 29 -15.89 8.69 -6.36
C ARG A 29 -14.39 8.82 -6.05
N ALA A 30 -13.98 8.36 -4.88
CA ALA A 30 -12.57 8.32 -4.51
C ALA A 30 -11.77 7.46 -5.50
N MET A 31 -10.57 7.92 -5.88
CA MET A 31 -9.64 7.12 -6.65
C MET A 31 -9.21 5.86 -5.89
N PRO A 32 -8.90 4.76 -6.59
CA PRO A 32 -8.34 3.57 -5.96
C PRO A 32 -7.01 3.90 -5.27
N VAL A 33 -6.87 3.41 -4.04
CA VAL A 33 -5.65 3.57 -3.24
C VAL A 33 -4.54 2.65 -3.74
N ILE A 34 -3.29 3.06 -3.55
CA ILE A 34 -2.13 2.24 -3.85
C ILE A 34 -1.75 1.50 -2.55
N ARG A 35 -1.84 0.17 -2.60
CA ARG A 35 -1.38 -0.70 -1.52
C ARG A 35 0.06 -1.08 -1.80
N GLN A 36 0.98 -0.41 -1.11
CA GLN A 36 2.38 -0.77 -1.17
C GLN A 36 2.53 -2.14 -0.53
N GLY A 37 2.99 -3.13 -1.30
CA GLY A 37 3.39 -4.42 -0.73
C GLY A 37 4.66 -4.25 0.10
N TYR A 38 5.19 -5.37 0.58
CA TYR A 38 6.50 -5.35 1.21
C TYR A 38 7.58 -4.89 0.22
N PRO A 39 8.56 -4.09 0.66
CA PRO A 39 9.69 -3.71 -0.17
C PRO A 39 10.47 -4.97 -0.61
N GLU A 40 11.16 -4.87 -1.74
CA GLU A 40 11.87 -6.03 -2.31
C GLU A 40 12.91 -6.62 -1.34
N ASP A 41 13.62 -5.77 -0.59
CA ASP A 41 14.61 -6.22 0.40
C ASP A 41 13.99 -7.05 1.51
N PHE A 42 12.78 -6.68 1.97
CA PHE A 42 12.03 -7.47 2.94
C PHE A 42 11.68 -8.85 2.37
N ARG A 43 11.24 -8.89 1.10
CA ARG A 43 10.95 -10.16 0.42
C ARG A 43 12.20 -11.05 0.35
N LYS A 44 13.36 -10.49 -0.01
CA LYS A 44 14.63 -11.23 -0.11
C LYS A 44 15.04 -11.82 1.24
N GLU A 45 14.99 -11.02 2.30
CA GLU A 45 15.34 -11.48 3.64
C GLU A 45 14.33 -12.52 4.16
N TYR A 46 13.04 -12.35 3.87
CA TYR A 46 12.01 -13.33 4.24
C TYR A 46 12.25 -14.70 3.59
N VAL A 47 12.59 -14.74 2.30
CA VAL A 47 12.96 -15.98 1.61
C VAL A 47 14.19 -16.61 2.23
N LYS A 48 15.23 -15.82 2.56
CA LYS A 48 16.44 -16.33 3.23
C LYS A 48 16.15 -16.93 4.61
N GLN A 49 15.26 -16.32 5.39
CA GLN A 49 14.85 -16.85 6.71
C GLN A 49 14.02 -18.13 6.60
N THR A 50 13.20 -18.25 5.56
CA THR A 50 12.23 -19.35 5.43
C THR A 50 12.76 -20.52 4.61
N GLY A 51 13.79 -20.32 3.80
CA GLY A 51 14.36 -21.33 2.92
C GLY A 51 13.30 -21.96 2.02
N ASP A 52 13.35 -23.28 1.87
CA ASP A 52 12.42 -24.02 1.00
C ASP A 52 11.10 -24.39 1.69
N ARG A 53 10.83 -23.86 2.90
CA ARG A 53 9.65 -24.21 3.71
C ARG A 53 8.34 -24.04 2.94
N TYR A 54 8.27 -23.04 2.08
CA TYR A 54 7.08 -22.70 1.28
C TYR A 54 7.24 -23.01 -0.21
N GLN A 55 8.33 -23.67 -0.61
CA GLN A 55 8.54 -24.03 -2.01
C GLN A 55 7.58 -25.16 -2.38
N ILE A 56 6.70 -24.92 -3.36
CA ILE A 56 5.86 -25.97 -3.93
C ILE A 56 6.77 -26.88 -4.75
N LYS A 57 6.78 -28.16 -4.40
CA LYS A 57 7.47 -29.19 -5.17
C LYS A 57 6.52 -29.68 -6.27
N GLU A 58 7.04 -29.77 -7.49
CA GLU A 58 6.33 -30.35 -8.63
C GLU A 58 6.18 -31.87 -8.46
#